data_AF-A0A950L2L7-F1
#
_entry.id   AF-A0A950L2L7-F1
#
_cell.length_a   1.000
_cell.length_b   1.000
_cell.length_c   1.000
_cell.angle_alpha   90.00
_cell.angle_beta   90.00
_cell.angle_gamma   90.00
#
_symmetry.space_group_name_H-M   'P 1'
#
loop_
_entity.id
_entity.type
_entity.pdbx_description
1 polymer ?
#
loop_
_entity_poly.entity_id
_entity_poly.type
_entity_poly.pdbx_seq_one_letter_code
_entity_poly.pdbx_strand_id
1 'polypeptide(L)'
;MQAQVEEDARATCPCCGYPTINGRGHYEICPLCFWEDDGQDDEERAPLHGYFAPDDVAGGPNHDYSLAEARENFARYMTMYRPTDEPFEAERARTDVKRQIVETYDRAVNGETTFAEADFEARSLLDQPL
;
A
#
# COMPACT_ATOMS: atom_id res chain seq x y z
N MET A 1 -9.76 -0.37 -35.34
CA MET A 1 -9.69 -1.17 -34.10
C MET A 1 -8.73 -0.43 -33.19
N GLN A 2 -9.26 0.43 -32.33
CA GLN A 2 -8.43 1.15 -31.36
C GLN A 2 -8.12 0.15 -30.24
N ALA A 3 -6.84 -0.17 -30.05
CA ALA A 3 -6.39 -0.82 -28.83
C ALA A 3 -6.63 0.18 -27.70
N GLN A 4 -7.60 -0.13 -26.84
CA GLN A 4 -7.77 0.56 -25.59
C GLN A 4 -6.54 0.22 -24.75
N VAL A 5 -5.78 1.24 -24.37
CA VAL A 5 -4.78 1.10 -23.33
C VAL A 5 -5.60 0.90 -22.06
N GLU A 6 -5.83 -0.34 -21.64
CA GLU A 6 -6.27 -0.60 -20.28
C GLU A 6 -5.10 -0.18 -19.39
N GLU A 7 -5.22 0.98 -18.76
CA GLU A 7 -4.28 1.40 -17.72
C GLU A 7 -4.25 0.30 -16.67
N ASP A 8 -3.05 -0.14 -16.29
CA ASP A 8 -2.78 -1.14 -15.26
C ASP A 8 -3.18 -0.59 -13.89
N ALA A 9 -4.49 -0.49 -13.67
CA ALA A 9 -5.09 0.09 -12.48
C ALA A 9 -4.94 -0.90 -11.33
N ARG A 10 -3.93 -0.64 -10.48
CA ARG A 10 -3.71 -1.41 -9.25
C ARG A 10 -4.96 -1.36 -8.36
N ALA A 11 -5.27 -2.50 -7.75
CA ALA A 11 -6.28 -2.61 -6.71
C ALA A 11 -5.74 -2.21 -5.34
N THR A 12 -6.64 -1.70 -4.50
CA THR A 12 -6.34 -1.34 -3.10
C THR A 12 -6.11 -2.59 -2.25
N CYS A 13 -4.98 -2.63 -1.55
CA CYS A 13 -4.74 -3.66 -0.54
C CYS A 13 -5.73 -3.51 0.63
N PRO A 14 -6.40 -4.60 1.08
CA PRO A 14 -7.39 -4.53 2.15
C PRO A 14 -6.79 -4.15 3.52
N CYS A 15 -5.49 -4.35 3.71
CA CYS A 15 -4.79 -4.02 4.95
C CYS A 15 -4.39 -2.54 4.99
N CYS A 16 -3.58 -2.07 4.02
CA CYS A 16 -3.03 -0.72 4.10
C CYS A 16 -3.83 0.36 3.40
N GLY A 17 -4.80 0.01 2.55
CA GLY A 17 -5.65 0.99 1.85
C GLY A 17 -5.03 1.66 0.62
N TYR A 18 -3.78 1.33 0.27
CA TYR A 18 -3.09 1.88 -0.92
C TYR A 18 -3.20 0.93 -2.13
N PRO A 19 -3.21 1.47 -3.37
CA PRO A 19 -3.27 0.66 -4.58
C PRO A 19 -1.92 0.02 -4.88
N THR A 20 -1.64 -1.12 -4.27
CA THR A 20 -0.32 -1.76 -4.26
C THR A 20 -0.29 -3.15 -4.86
N ILE A 21 -1.46 -3.70 -5.23
CA ILE A 21 -1.62 -5.04 -5.78
C ILE A 21 -2.30 -4.96 -7.16
N ASN A 22 -2.11 -5.96 -8.00
CA ASN A 22 -2.63 -5.98 -9.38
C ASN A 22 -4.11 -6.34 -9.45
N GLY A 23 -4.67 -6.97 -8.41
CA GLY A 23 -6.10 -7.27 -8.31
C GLY A 23 -6.46 -7.90 -6.97
N ARG A 24 -7.76 -8.07 -6.70
CA ARG A 24 -8.28 -8.59 -5.42
C ARG A 24 -8.47 -10.12 -5.44
N GLY A 25 -8.15 -10.79 -4.33
CA GLY A 25 -8.24 -12.24 -4.12
C GLY A 25 -7.23 -13.05 -4.94
N HIS A 26 -6.10 -12.45 -5.31
CA HIS A 26 -5.08 -13.10 -6.16
C HIS A 26 -3.84 -13.58 -5.39
N TYR A 27 -3.90 -13.60 -4.05
CA TYR A 27 -2.79 -14.04 -3.19
C TYR A 27 -1.50 -13.23 -3.40
N GLU A 28 -1.65 -11.95 -3.76
CA GLU A 28 -0.50 -11.05 -3.90
C GLU A 28 -0.10 -10.50 -2.53
N ILE A 29 1.19 -10.54 -2.23
CA ILE A 29 1.75 -9.93 -1.02
C ILE A 29 1.95 -8.44 -1.28
N CYS A 30 1.27 -7.60 -0.51
CA CYS A 30 1.40 -6.16 -0.59
C CYS A 30 2.84 -5.72 -0.25
N PRO A 31 3.56 -5.03 -1.15
CA PRO A 31 4.94 -4.60 -0.89
C PRO A 31 5.05 -3.49 0.16
N LEU A 32 3.94 -2.85 0.54
CA LEU A 32 3.93 -1.79 1.53
C LEU A 32 3.75 -2.34 2.96
N CYS A 33 2.73 -3.18 3.18
CA CYS A 33 2.38 -3.68 4.51
C CYS A 33 2.66 -5.17 4.75
N PHE A 34 3.00 -5.93 3.71
CA PHE A 34 3.27 -7.38 3.72
C PHE A 34 2.06 -8.31 3.89
N TRP A 35 0.84 -7.78 3.94
CA TRP A 35 -0.38 -8.60 3.91
C TRP A 35 -0.54 -9.32 2.56
N GLU A 36 -0.82 -10.61 2.56
CA GLU A 36 -1.26 -11.37 1.39
C GLU A 36 -2.76 -11.17 1.18
N ASP A 37 -3.15 -10.72 0.00
CA ASP A 37 -4.56 -10.57 -0.39
C ASP A 37 -5.18 -11.94 -0.75
N ASP A 38 -5.46 -12.71 0.29
CA ASP A 38 -6.11 -14.03 0.28
C ASP A 38 -7.64 -13.97 0.06
N GLY A 39 -8.18 -12.76 -0.11
CA GLY A 39 -9.60 -12.49 -0.30
C GLY A 39 -10.34 -12.04 0.97
N GLN A 40 -9.66 -11.98 2.13
CA GLN A 40 -10.23 -11.31 3.31
C GLN A 40 -10.48 -9.83 3.04
N ASP A 41 -11.67 -9.36 3.42
CA ASP A 41 -12.08 -7.95 3.33
C ASP A 41 -13.22 -7.70 4.35
N ASP A 42 -13.74 -6.47 4.36
CA ASP A 42 -14.93 -6.11 5.13
C ASP A 42 -16.11 -7.02 4.75
N GLU A 43 -17.01 -7.30 5.71
CA GLU A 43 -18.12 -8.26 5.54
C GLU A 43 -19.00 -7.98 4.30
N GLU A 44 -19.15 -6.71 3.92
CA GLU A 44 -19.94 -6.28 2.76
C GLU A 44 -19.24 -6.51 1.41
N ARG A 45 -17.92 -6.63 1.43
CA ARG A 45 -17.03 -6.71 0.25
C ARG A 45 -16.41 -8.08 0.07
N ALA A 46 -16.37 -8.88 1.14
CA ALA A 46 -15.97 -10.27 1.07
C ALA A 46 -16.85 -11.00 0.03
N PRO A 47 -16.27 -11.58 -1.03
CA PRO A 47 -17.05 -12.30 -2.03
C PRO A 47 -17.80 -13.46 -1.37
N LEU A 48 -18.93 -13.84 -1.96
CA LEU A 48 -19.84 -14.94 -1.59
C LEU A 48 -19.17 -16.34 -1.38
N HIS A 49 -17.84 -16.42 -1.47
CA HIS A 49 -17.00 -17.59 -1.17
C HIS A 49 -16.23 -17.41 0.15
N GLY A 50 -16.75 -16.56 1.04
CA GLY A 50 -16.16 -16.21 2.33
C GLY A 50 -15.73 -17.41 3.17
N TYR A 51 -14.57 -17.24 3.78
CA TYR A 51 -14.17 -18.11 4.89
C TYR A 51 -13.77 -17.34 6.14
N PHE A 52 -13.46 -16.04 6.05
CA PHE A 52 -12.90 -15.31 7.18
C PHE A 52 -13.35 -13.85 7.15
N ALA A 53 -14.09 -13.43 8.18
CA ALA A 53 -14.35 -12.03 8.49
C ALA A 53 -13.04 -11.29 8.79
N PRO A 54 -13.03 -9.95 8.88
CA PRO A 54 -11.81 -9.20 9.19
C PRO A 54 -11.12 -9.62 10.50
N ASP A 55 -11.89 -10.09 11.48
CA ASP A 55 -11.39 -10.55 12.78
C ASP A 55 -10.99 -12.03 12.79
N ASP A 56 -11.32 -12.79 11.75
CA ASP A 56 -10.93 -14.17 11.63
C ASP A 56 -9.47 -14.30 11.16
N VAL A 57 -8.81 -15.36 11.62
CA VAL A 57 -7.44 -15.71 11.23
C VAL A 57 -7.48 -16.77 10.14
N ALA A 58 -7.21 -16.37 8.89
CA ALA A 58 -7.17 -17.28 7.76
C ALA A 58 -5.93 -18.19 7.77
N GLY A 59 -4.81 -17.73 8.34
CA GLY A 59 -3.56 -18.47 8.36
C GLY A 59 -2.63 -18.16 7.18
N GLY A 60 -1.87 -19.16 6.75
CA GLY A 60 -1.03 -19.07 5.56
C GLY A 60 0.11 -18.03 5.70
N PRO A 61 0.46 -17.32 4.61
CA PRO A 61 1.41 -16.21 4.63
C PRO A 61 1.04 -15.06 5.59
N ASN A 62 -0.26 -14.94 5.93
CA ASN A 62 -0.74 -14.00 6.93
C ASN A 62 -0.58 -14.51 8.38
N HIS A 63 0.01 -15.69 8.61
CA HIS A 63 0.30 -16.25 9.95
C HIS A 63 -0.91 -16.26 10.90
N ASP A 64 -0.74 -15.89 12.17
CA ASP A 64 -1.81 -15.81 13.17
C ASP A 64 -2.51 -14.44 13.20
N TYR A 65 -2.35 -13.64 12.14
CA TYR A 65 -2.99 -12.33 12.02
C TYR A 65 -4.41 -12.44 11.49
N SER A 66 -5.29 -11.64 12.07
CA SER A 66 -6.52 -11.23 11.41
C SER A 66 -6.24 -9.99 10.55
N LEU A 67 -7.09 -9.75 9.55
CA LEU A 67 -7.00 -8.53 8.74
C LEU A 67 -7.18 -7.27 9.60
N ALA A 68 -8.08 -7.31 10.59
CA ALA A 68 -8.31 -6.22 11.52
C ALA A 68 -7.03 -5.87 12.31
N GLU A 69 -6.32 -6.89 12.79
CA GLU A 69 -5.06 -6.67 13.49
C GLU A 69 -3.97 -6.13 12.56
N ALA A 70 -3.84 -6.68 11.35
CA ALA A 70 -2.86 -6.19 10.38
C ALA A 70 -3.10 -4.72 10.02
N ARG A 71 -4.36 -4.28 9.91
CA ARG A 71 -4.75 -2.87 9.74
C ARG A 71 -4.29 -2.01 10.92
N GLU A 72 -4.52 -2.45 12.15
CA GLU A 72 -4.04 -1.74 13.35
C GLU A 72 -2.52 -1.63 13.38
N ASN A 73 -1.82 -2.72 13.07
CA ASN A 73 -0.37 -2.75 13.01
C ASN A 73 0.16 -1.81 11.92
N PHE A 74 -0.45 -1.79 10.74
CA PHE A 74 -0.06 -0.88 9.68
C PHE A 74 -0.21 0.59 10.09
N ALA A 75 -1.34 0.94 10.71
CA ALA A 75 -1.59 2.29 11.20
C ALA A 75 -0.54 2.75 12.25
N ARG A 76 0.01 1.82 13.04
CA ARG A 76 1.01 2.12 14.08
C ARG A 76 2.46 2.05 13.59
N TYR A 77 2.76 1.09 12.70
CA TYR A 77 4.13 0.64 12.42
C TYR A 77 4.46 0.59 10.92
N MET A 78 3.53 0.94 10.02
CA MET A 78 3.71 0.83 8.57
C MET A 78 4.06 -0.60 8.10
N THR A 79 3.60 -1.62 8.82
CA THR A 79 3.75 -3.04 8.52
C THR A 79 2.63 -3.84 9.19
N MET A 80 2.29 -5.01 8.68
CA MET A 80 1.31 -5.91 9.33
C MET A 80 1.85 -6.57 10.60
N TYR A 81 3.18 -6.63 10.77
CA TYR A 81 3.84 -7.38 11.84
C TYR A 81 3.71 -6.72 13.23
N ARG A 82 3.60 -7.55 14.27
CA ARG A 82 3.76 -7.17 15.68
C ARG A 82 5.23 -6.84 15.99
N PRO A 83 5.49 -5.99 16.99
CA PRO A 83 6.85 -5.74 17.50
C PRO A 83 7.62 -6.99 17.96
N THR A 84 6.92 -8.07 18.27
CA THR A 84 7.51 -9.33 18.72
C THR A 84 8.00 -10.23 17.58
N ASP A 85 7.67 -9.89 16.34
CA ASP A 85 7.97 -10.73 15.19
C ASP A 85 9.40 -10.50 14.70
N GLU A 86 10.04 -11.56 14.23
CA GLU A 86 11.39 -11.51 13.66
C GLU A 86 11.55 -10.47 12.53
N PRO A 87 10.64 -10.35 11.53
CA PRO A 87 10.77 -9.34 10.47
C PRO A 87 10.55 -7.89 10.95
N PHE A 88 10.04 -7.67 12.16
CA PHE A 88 9.58 -6.34 12.58
C PHE A 88 10.69 -5.30 12.58
N GLU A 89 11.86 -5.59 13.15
CA GLU A 89 12.93 -4.58 13.25
C GLU A 89 13.49 -4.19 11.88
N ALA A 90 13.53 -5.13 10.93
CA ALA A 90 13.94 -4.84 9.56
C ALA A 90 12.94 -3.90 8.86
N GLU A 91 11.64 -4.10 9.08
CA GLU A 91 10.59 -3.25 8.53
C GLU A 91 10.49 -1.90 9.25
N ARG A 92 10.72 -1.89 10.56
CA ARG A 92 10.82 -0.67 11.36
C ARG A 92 11.91 0.26 10.83
N ALA A 93 13.06 -0.28 10.41
CA ALA A 93 14.13 0.51 9.79
C ALA A 93 13.73 1.19 8.46
N ARG A 94 12.65 0.74 7.81
CA ARG A 94 12.12 1.29 6.54
C ARG A 94 10.92 2.22 6.73
N THR A 95 10.44 2.38 7.96
CA THR A 95 9.20 3.10 8.27
C THR A 95 9.18 4.52 7.71
N ASP A 96 10.29 5.26 7.80
CA ASP A 96 10.34 6.64 7.31
C ASP A 96 10.20 6.73 5.79
N VAL A 97 10.81 5.78 5.06
CA VAL A 97 10.68 5.70 3.60
C VAL A 97 9.23 5.35 3.22
N LYS A 98 8.62 4.39 3.91
CA LYS A 98 7.21 4.03 3.67
C LYS A 98 6.27 5.21 3.93
N ARG A 99 6.52 5.97 5.00
CA ARG A 99 5.74 7.16 5.32
C ARG A 99 5.88 8.23 4.24
N GLN A 100 7.11 8.50 3.78
CA GLN A 100 7.34 9.45 2.69
C GLN A 100 6.62 9.04 1.40
N ILE A 101 6.61 7.74 1.06
CA ILE A 101 5.87 7.23 -0.11
C ILE A 101 4.37 7.49 0.03
N VAL A 102 3.79 7.12 1.17
CA VAL A 102 2.37 7.31 1.48
C VAL A 102 1.98 8.80 1.44
N GLU A 103 2.73 9.65 2.14
CA GLU A 103 2.47 11.09 2.16
C GLU A 103 2.57 11.71 0.77
N THR A 104 3.54 11.28 -0.03
CA THR A 104 3.69 11.77 -1.41
C THR A 104 2.53 11.33 -2.29
N TYR A 105 2.09 10.09 -2.15
CA TYR A 105 0.92 9.56 -2.85
C TYR A 105 -0.34 10.34 -2.47
N ASP A 106 -0.61 10.50 -1.17
CA ASP A 106 -1.78 11.21 -0.67
C ASP A 106 -1.82 12.65 -1.18
N ARG A 107 -0.68 13.35 -1.14
CA ARG A 107 -0.57 14.70 -1.67
C ARG A 107 -0.84 14.77 -3.16
N ALA A 108 -0.32 13.82 -3.94
CA ALA A 108 -0.52 13.76 -5.38
C ALA A 108 -2.00 13.50 -5.74
N VAL A 109 -2.66 12.61 -5.01
CA VAL A 109 -4.07 12.23 -5.24
C VAL A 109 -5.02 13.31 -4.73
N ASN A 110 -4.72 13.96 -3.61
CA ASN A 110 -5.55 15.01 -3.02
C ASN A 110 -5.31 16.41 -3.61
N GLY A 111 -4.37 16.54 -4.56
CA GLY A 111 -4.07 17.81 -5.24
C GLY A 111 -3.23 18.81 -4.43
N GLU A 112 -2.49 18.33 -3.42
CA GLU A 112 -1.58 19.14 -2.60
C GLU A 112 -0.16 19.19 -3.18
N THR A 113 -0.06 19.62 -4.44
CA THR A 113 1.21 19.86 -5.10
C THR A 113 1.75 21.23 -4.72
N THR A 114 2.48 21.33 -3.62
CA THR A 114 3.45 22.41 -3.44
C THR A 114 4.63 22.16 -4.38
N PHE A 115 4.44 22.43 -5.67
CA PHE A 115 5.56 22.83 -6.48
C PHE A 115 5.98 24.18 -5.91
N ALA A 116 6.98 24.18 -5.02
CA ALA A 116 7.64 25.43 -4.72
C ALA A 116 8.10 25.98 -6.08
N GLU A 117 7.70 27.21 -6.41
CA GLU A 117 7.99 27.89 -7.69
C GLU A 117 9.52 27.95 -8.00
N ALA A 118 10.37 27.52 -7.07
CA ALA A 118 11.83 27.51 -7.15
C ALA A 118 12.43 26.47 -8.12
N ASP A 119 11.73 25.39 -8.49
CA ASP A 119 12.33 24.32 -9.33
C ASP A 119 12.26 24.61 -10.85
N PHE A 120 11.44 25.57 -11.28
CA PHE A 120 11.37 25.96 -12.69
C PHE A 120 12.60 26.79 -13.13
N GLU A 121 13.09 27.67 -12.25
CA GLU A 121 14.25 28.54 -12.52
C GLU A 121 15.58 27.75 -12.60
N ALA A 122 15.70 26.63 -11.87
CA ALA A 122 16.92 25.82 -11.88
C ALA A 122 17.16 25.08 -13.22
N ARG A 123 16.10 24.83 -14.01
CA ARG A 123 16.19 24.24 -15.36
C ARG A 123 16.50 25.28 -16.45
N SER A 124 16.28 26.56 -16.18
CA SER A 124 16.56 27.66 -17.11
C SER A 124 18.06 27.99 -17.21
N LEU A 125 18.85 27.68 -16.18
CA LEU A 125 20.28 28.01 -16.13
C LEU A 125 21.21 26.99 -16.82
N LEU A 126 20.71 25.82 -17.22
CA LEU A 126 21.49 24.80 -17.93
C LEU A 126 21.39 24.90 -19.46
N ASP A 127 20.54 25.77 -19.99
CA ASP A 127 20.31 25.96 -21.44
C ASP A 127 20.90 27.28 -21.99
N GLN A 128 21.79 27.95 -21.25
CA GLN A 128 22.48 29.13 -21.78
C GLN A 128 23.65 28.71 -22.69
N PRO A 129 23.68 29.12 -23.97
CA PRO A 129 24.82 28.84 -24.84
C PRO A 129 26.07 29.59 -24.36
N LEU A 130 27.22 28.92 -24.48
CA LEU A 130 28.57 29.43 -24.15
C LEU A 130 28.91 30.74 -24.87
#